data_AF-A0A7J2HRN8-F1
#
_entry.id   AF-A0A7J2HRN8-F1
#
_cell.length_a   1.000
_cell.length_b   1.000
_cell.length_c   1.000
_cell.angle_alpha   90.00
_cell.angle_beta   90.00
_cell.angle_gamma   90.00
#
_symmetry.space_group_name_H-M   'P 1'
#
loop_
_entity.id
_entity.type
_entity.pdbx_description
1 polymer ?
#
loop_
_entity_poly.entity_id
_entity_poly.type
_entity_poly.pdbx_seq_one_letter_code
_entity_poly.pdbx_strand_id
1 'polypeptide(L)'
;MPDFFTHVLTGVIVSSIMGKVEPIDLLLAIVLSTLPDIDAFMPPHRALLHSLIVVIPISLVSFALLQGIYGGYSIVVSLLPLIHILLDALTGGIPVRLFYPLSKRSYQLSNIVDRFIVKLLKMSPYGYYIEVIRVNMILTLLATLLILYRYLTAT
;
A
#
# COMPACT_ATOMS: atom_id res chain seq x y z
N MET A 1 3.94 -11.94 -2.97
CA MET A 1 3.26 -10.90 -3.77
C MET A 1 2.01 -10.54 -2.98
N PRO A 2 1.76 -9.25 -2.71
CA PRO A 2 0.55 -8.89 -2.00
C PRO A 2 -0.61 -9.22 -2.94
N ASP A 3 -1.55 -9.98 -2.42
CA ASP A 3 -2.78 -10.28 -3.11
C ASP A 3 -3.83 -9.22 -2.79
N PHE A 4 -4.96 -9.28 -3.48
CA PHE A 4 -6.12 -8.43 -3.19
C PHE A 4 -6.47 -8.44 -1.68
N PHE A 5 -6.35 -9.59 -1.01
CA PHE A 5 -6.63 -9.72 0.42
C PHE A 5 -5.65 -8.88 1.28
N THR A 6 -4.37 -8.86 0.93
CA THR A 6 -3.34 -8.03 1.56
C THR A 6 -3.67 -6.53 1.42
N HIS A 7 -4.20 -6.13 0.26
CA HIS A 7 -4.62 -4.74 0.03
C HIS A 7 -5.88 -4.38 0.82
N VAL A 8 -6.89 -5.25 0.85
CA VAL A 8 -8.06 -5.10 1.73
C VAL A 8 -7.62 -4.95 3.19
N LEU A 9 -6.74 -5.83 3.65
CA LEU A 9 -6.21 -5.80 5.02
C LEU A 9 -5.46 -4.50 5.30
N THR A 10 -4.73 -3.96 4.32
CA THR A 10 -4.06 -2.66 4.42
C THR A 10 -5.06 -1.54 4.70
N GLY A 11 -6.18 -1.49 3.96
CA GLY A 11 -7.26 -0.54 4.21
C GLY A 11 -7.83 -0.66 5.63
N VAL A 12 -8.10 -1.88 6.08
CA VAL A 12 -8.59 -2.16 7.45
C VAL A 12 -7.58 -1.68 8.51
N ILE A 13 -6.31 -2.05 8.38
CA ILE A 13 -5.23 -1.66 9.31
C ILE A 13 -5.14 -0.14 9.41
N VAL A 14 -5.14 0.57 8.28
CA VAL A 14 -5.04 2.03 8.24
C VAL A 14 -6.23 2.68 8.93
N SER A 15 -7.45 2.26 8.59
CA SER A 15 -8.68 2.81 9.17
C SER A 15 -8.73 2.57 10.68
N SER A 16 -8.44 1.34 11.13
CA SER A 16 -8.44 0.96 12.54
C SER A 16 -7.38 1.70 13.36
N ILE A 17 -6.14 1.78 12.87
CA ILE A 17 -5.07 2.50 13.57
C ILE A 17 -5.41 3.98 13.70
N MET A 18 -6.02 4.58 12.69
CA MET A 18 -6.46 5.98 12.71
C MET A 18 -7.74 6.22 13.52
N GLY A 19 -8.31 5.18 14.15
CA GLY A 19 -9.51 5.29 14.98
C GLY A 19 -10.80 5.51 14.19
N LYS A 20 -10.80 5.19 12.89
CA LYS A 20 -11.95 5.30 11.98
C LYS A 20 -12.51 3.90 11.73
N VAL A 21 -13.36 3.43 12.63
CA VAL A 21 -13.88 2.05 12.63
C VAL A 21 -15.33 1.95 12.20
N GLU A 22 -15.97 3.07 11.86
CA GLU A 22 -17.32 3.06 11.30
C GLU A 22 -17.32 2.31 9.95
N PRO A 23 -18.39 1.56 9.63
CA PRO A 23 -18.44 0.75 8.41
C PRO A 23 -18.14 1.53 7.13
N ILE A 24 -18.59 2.78 7.05
CA ILE A 24 -18.36 3.64 5.88
C ILE A 24 -16.89 4.04 5.73
N ASP A 25 -16.18 4.27 6.84
CA ASP A 25 -14.78 4.66 6.84
C ASP A 25 -13.87 3.48 6.46
N LEU A 26 -14.21 2.30 7.00
CA LEU A 26 -13.56 1.04 6.62
C LEU A 26 -13.77 0.74 5.14
N LEU A 27 -15.00 0.89 4.65
CA LEU A 27 -15.31 0.67 3.24
C LEU A 27 -14.54 1.66 2.35
N LEU A 28 -14.50 2.94 2.71
CA LEU A 28 -13.73 3.95 2.01
C LEU A 28 -12.24 3.57 1.94
N ALA A 29 -11.64 3.19 3.07
CA ALA A 29 -10.25 2.77 3.12
C ALA A 29 -10.00 1.52 2.27
N ILE A 30 -10.86 0.51 2.35
CA ILE A 30 -10.77 -0.71 1.54
C ILE A 30 -10.83 -0.35 0.05
N VAL A 31 -11.80 0.46 -0.37
CA VAL A 31 -11.96 0.89 -1.77
C VAL A 31 -10.71 1.61 -2.25
N LEU A 32 -10.20 2.60 -1.51
CA LEU A 32 -9.00 3.33 -1.91
C LEU A 32 -7.74 2.45 -1.90
N SER A 33 -7.62 1.51 -0.96
CA SER A 33 -6.50 0.58 -0.88
C SER A 33 -6.48 -0.48 -1.97
N THR A 34 -7.64 -0.79 -2.57
CA THR A 34 -7.80 -1.79 -3.64
C THR A 34 -8.04 -1.16 -5.01
N LEU A 35 -8.17 0.17 -5.09
CA LEU A 35 -8.42 0.89 -6.33
C LEU A 35 -7.44 0.51 -7.44
N PRO A 36 -6.12 0.38 -7.20
CA PRO A 36 -5.19 -0.02 -8.26
C PRO A 36 -5.49 -1.39 -8.87
N ASP A 37 -5.97 -2.36 -8.09
CA ASP A 37 -6.27 -3.72 -8.56
C ASP A 37 -7.37 -3.76 -9.63
N ILE A 38 -8.16 -2.69 -9.81
CA ILE A 38 -9.20 -2.65 -10.85
C ILE A 38 -8.58 -2.80 -12.25
N ASP A 39 -7.37 -2.27 -12.48
CA ASP A 39 -6.69 -2.41 -13.78
C ASP A 39 -6.03 -3.78 -13.98
N ALA A 40 -6.06 -4.66 -12.97
CA ALA A 40 -5.70 -6.06 -13.13
C ALA A 40 -6.67 -6.79 -14.07
N PHE A 41 -7.89 -6.27 -14.25
CA PHE A 41 -8.87 -6.82 -15.18
C PHE A 41 -8.84 -6.18 -16.57
N MET A 42 -7.82 -5.33 -16.86
CA MET A 42 -7.73 -4.58 -18.13
C MET A 42 -6.54 -5.02 -19.01
N PRO A 43 -6.60 -4.81 -20.36
CA PRO A 43 -5.60 -5.30 -21.31
C PRO A 43 -4.17 -4.75 -21.17
N PRO A 44 -3.89 -3.58 -20.57
CA PRO A 44 -2.59 -3.32 -19.97
C PRO A 44 -2.67 -3.65 -18.47
N HIS A 45 -2.60 -4.95 -18.15
CA HIS A 45 -2.65 -5.46 -16.77
C HIS A 45 -1.63 -4.74 -15.87
N ARG A 46 -2.08 -4.20 -14.73
CA ARG A 46 -1.25 -3.50 -13.73
C ARG A 46 -0.37 -2.39 -14.32
N ALA A 47 -0.98 -1.50 -15.10
CA ALA A 47 -0.26 -0.44 -15.79
C ALA A 47 -0.85 0.94 -15.51
N LEU A 48 -2.15 1.14 -15.74
CA LEU A 48 -2.75 2.47 -15.69
C LEU A 48 -2.99 2.93 -14.25
N LEU A 49 -3.67 2.12 -13.44
CA LEU A 49 -3.93 2.40 -12.03
C LEU A 49 -2.75 2.00 -11.11
N HIS A 50 -1.69 1.44 -11.69
CA HIS A 50 -0.40 1.24 -11.03
C HIS A 50 0.67 2.28 -11.45
N SER A 51 0.26 3.33 -12.18
CA SER A 51 1.12 4.43 -12.60
C SER A 51 1.01 5.61 -11.62
N LEU A 52 2.15 6.18 -11.23
CA LEU A 52 2.21 7.38 -10.42
C LEU A 52 1.57 8.59 -11.13
N ILE A 53 1.61 8.62 -12.46
CA ILE A 53 1.01 9.68 -13.27
C ILE A 53 -0.51 9.74 -13.07
N VAL A 54 -1.13 8.58 -12.81
CA VAL A 54 -2.58 8.46 -12.62
C VAL A 54 -2.93 8.50 -11.14
N VAL A 55 -2.20 7.76 -10.31
CA VAL A 55 -2.52 7.59 -8.90
C VAL A 55 -2.22 8.84 -8.08
N ILE A 56 -1.19 9.63 -8.41
CA ILE A 56 -0.94 10.89 -7.69
C ILE A 56 -2.13 11.86 -7.85
N PRO A 57 -2.63 12.16 -9.06
CA PRO A 57 -3.85 12.96 -9.21
C PRO A 57 -5.05 12.40 -8.44
N ILE A 58 -5.28 11.09 -8.48
CA ILE A 58 -6.37 10.45 -7.72
C ILE A 58 -6.21 10.72 -6.23
N SER A 59 -5.03 10.48 -5.66
CA SER A 59 -4.73 10.75 -4.26
C SER A 59 -4.93 12.22 -3.89
N LEU A 60 -4.52 13.17 -4.74
CA LEU A 60 -4.72 14.60 -4.50
C LEU A 60 -6.21 14.99 -4.54
N VAL A 61 -6.98 14.46 -5.50
CA VAL A 61 -8.42 14.70 -5.59
C VAL A 61 -9.14 14.10 -4.39
N SER A 62 -8.83 12.86 -4.01
CA SER A 62 -9.36 12.23 -2.80
C SER A 62 -9.07 13.08 -1.56
N PHE A 63 -7.84 13.59 -1.42
CA PHE A 63 -7.48 14.46 -0.32
C PHE A 63 -8.33 15.74 -0.28
N ALA A 64 -8.41 16.45 -1.41
CA ALA A 64 -9.18 17.69 -1.52
C ALA A 64 -10.67 17.50 -1.16
N LEU A 65 -11.27 16.38 -1.59
CA LEU A 65 -12.67 16.06 -1.30
C LEU A 65 -12.89 15.65 0.17
N LEU A 66 -11.94 14.95 0.77
CA LEU A 66 -12.09 14.36 2.10
C LEU A 66 -11.62 15.28 3.24
N GLN A 67 -10.75 16.26 2.98
CA GLN A 67 -10.14 17.11 4.01
C GLN A 67 -11.17 17.83 4.90
N GLY A 68 -12.25 18.35 4.31
CA GLY A 68 -13.30 19.05 5.07
C GLY A 68 -14.16 18.13 5.94
N ILE A 69 -14.20 16.83 5.65
CA ILE A 69 -15.04 15.85 6.34
C ILE A 69 -14.23 15.09 7.39
N TYR A 70 -12.99 14.72 7.03
CA TYR A 70 -12.18 13.76 7.78
C TYR A 70 -10.95 14.36 8.44
N GLY A 71 -10.64 15.64 8.20
CA GLY A 71 -9.49 16.32 8.79
C GLY A 71 -8.19 15.55 8.56
N GLY A 72 -7.39 15.32 9.61
CA GLY A 72 -6.10 14.62 9.52
C GLY A 72 -6.17 13.18 8.99
N TYR A 73 -7.32 12.50 9.08
CA TYR A 73 -7.49 11.16 8.48
C TYR A 73 -7.48 11.21 6.94
N SER A 74 -7.95 12.31 6.35
CA SER A 74 -8.01 12.47 4.90
C SER A 74 -6.63 12.36 4.25
N ILE A 75 -5.57 12.81 4.92
CA ILE A 75 -4.18 12.69 4.45
C ILE A 75 -3.82 11.22 4.28
N VAL A 76 -4.03 10.42 5.34
CA VAL A 76 -3.61 9.02 5.36
C VAL A 76 -4.44 8.18 4.40
N VAL A 77 -5.77 8.33 4.42
CA VAL A 77 -6.67 7.52 3.59
C VAL A 77 -6.48 7.82 2.10
N SER A 78 -6.17 9.07 1.74
CA SER A 78 -5.95 9.45 0.33
C SER A 78 -4.61 8.94 -0.22
N LEU A 79 -3.67 8.58 0.65
CA LEU A 79 -2.40 7.95 0.25
C LEU A 79 -2.54 6.44 0.02
N LEU A 80 -3.67 5.81 0.35
CA LEU A 80 -3.85 4.36 0.20
C LEU A 80 -3.58 3.82 -1.22
N PRO A 81 -4.00 4.50 -2.32
CA PRO A 81 -3.63 4.08 -3.67
C PRO A 81 -2.10 4.09 -3.92
N LEU A 82 -1.36 5.05 -3.34
CA LEU A 82 0.10 5.10 -3.44
C LEU A 82 0.77 4.05 -2.57
N ILE A 83 0.24 3.84 -1.36
CA ILE A 83 0.69 2.77 -0.45
C ILE A 83 0.51 1.41 -1.13
N HIS A 84 -0.59 1.18 -1.84
CA HIS A 84 -0.81 -0.03 -2.62
C HIS A 84 0.32 -0.28 -3.61
N ILE A 85 0.63 0.69 -4.49
CA ILE A 85 1.70 0.55 -5.49
C ILE A 85 3.05 0.30 -4.81
N LEU A 86 3.29 0.97 -3.68
CA LEU A 86 4.51 0.79 -2.90
C LEU A 86 4.61 -0.63 -2.32
N LEU A 87 3.51 -1.18 -1.79
CA LEU A 87 3.45 -2.56 -1.31
C LEU A 87 3.79 -3.53 -2.44
N ASP A 88 3.18 -3.36 -3.61
CA ASP A 88 3.43 -4.17 -4.80
C ASP A 88 4.90 -4.11 -5.26
N ALA A 89 5.49 -2.91 -5.22
CA ALA A 89 6.88 -2.69 -5.56
C ALA A 89 7.87 -3.24 -4.52
N LEU A 90 7.50 -3.34 -3.24
CA LEU A 90 8.40 -3.78 -2.17
C LEU A 90 8.25 -5.27 -1.86
N THR A 91 7.07 -5.85 -2.07
CA THR A 91 6.76 -7.21 -1.60
C THR A 91 6.85 -8.26 -2.71
N GLY A 92 7.17 -7.85 -3.94
CA GLY A 92 7.37 -8.75 -5.08
C GLY A 92 6.07 -9.06 -5.81
N GLY A 93 6.19 -9.65 -7.00
CA GLY A 93 5.04 -9.98 -7.83
C GLY A 93 5.19 -9.55 -9.29
N ILE A 94 4.06 -9.21 -9.91
CA ILE A 94 4.04 -8.57 -11.22
C ILE A 94 4.67 -7.18 -11.09
N PRO A 95 5.75 -6.88 -11.83
CA PRO A 95 6.42 -5.59 -11.77
C PRO A 95 5.50 -4.41 -12.16
N VAL A 96 5.51 -3.35 -11.35
CA VAL A 96 4.66 -2.16 -11.55
C VAL A 96 5.24 -1.19 -12.58
N ARG A 97 4.38 -0.60 -13.42
CA ARG A 97 4.77 0.39 -14.43
C ARG A 97 4.52 1.82 -13.94
N LEU A 98 5.41 2.31 -13.09
CA LEU A 98 5.27 3.58 -12.38
C LEU A 98 5.05 4.82 -13.26
N PHE A 99 5.49 4.80 -14.53
CA PHE A 99 5.42 5.94 -15.44
C PHE A 99 4.59 5.67 -16.70
N TYR A 100 3.70 4.68 -16.69
CA TYR A 100 2.81 4.43 -17.82
C TYR A 100 1.80 5.58 -18.00
N PRO A 101 1.47 6.01 -19.24
CA PRO A 101 1.92 5.50 -20.53
C PRO A 101 3.22 6.14 -21.06
N LEU A 102 3.82 7.10 -20.36
CA LEU A 102 5.07 7.75 -20.80
C LEU A 102 6.23 6.77 -20.94
N SER A 103 6.26 5.72 -20.12
CA SER A 103 7.22 4.62 -20.21
C SER A 103 6.55 3.27 -19.94
N LYS A 104 7.01 2.24 -20.66
CA LYS A 104 6.62 0.84 -20.44
C LYS A 104 7.58 0.10 -19.49
N ARG A 105 8.57 0.80 -18.92
CA ARG A 105 9.53 0.20 -17.97
C ARG A 105 8.82 -0.22 -16.70
N SER A 106 9.10 -1.44 -16.25
CA SER A 106 8.59 -1.96 -14.99
C SER A 106 9.63 -1.90 -13.87
N TYR A 107 9.14 -1.81 -12.64
CA TYR A 107 9.94 -1.64 -11.43
C TYR A 107 9.53 -2.68 -10.39
N GLN A 108 10.52 -3.22 -9.68
CA GLN A 108 10.35 -4.16 -8.58
C GLN A 108 11.55 -4.02 -7.64
N LEU A 109 11.29 -3.83 -6.35
CA LEU A 109 12.29 -3.52 -5.32
C LEU A 109 12.39 -4.64 -4.27
N SER A 110 11.64 -5.74 -4.42
CA SER A 110 11.68 -6.89 -3.52
C SER A 110 13.08 -7.40 -3.21
N ASN A 111 13.98 -7.41 -4.21
CA ASN A 111 15.35 -7.87 -4.06
C ASN A 111 16.15 -7.04 -3.03
N ILE A 112 15.81 -5.76 -2.86
CA ILE A 112 16.44 -4.90 -1.85
C ILE A 112 16.01 -5.38 -0.46
N VAL A 113 14.72 -5.66 -0.30
CA VAL A 113 14.13 -6.16 0.95
C VAL A 113 14.66 -7.56 1.29
N ASP A 114 14.83 -8.42 0.29
CA ASP A 114 15.34 -9.79 0.46
C ASP A 114 16.75 -9.82 1.03
N ARG A 115 17.63 -8.89 0.63
CA ARG A 115 18.99 -8.81 1.18
C ARG A 115 18.98 -8.60 2.69
N PHE A 116 17.98 -7.92 3.23
CA PHE A 116 17.79 -7.74 4.66
C PHE A 116 17.16 -8.99 5.29
N ILE A 117 16.07 -9.51 4.71
CA ILE A 117 15.37 -10.69 5.24
C ILE A 117 16.29 -11.91 5.29
N VAL A 118 17.07 -12.20 4.24
CA VAL A 118 18.00 -13.33 4.23
C VAL A 118 19.01 -13.27 5.37
N LYS A 119 19.47 -12.06 5.76
CA LYS A 119 20.37 -11.90 6.91
C LYS A 119 19.66 -12.22 8.22
N LEU A 120 18.41 -11.77 8.39
CA LEU A 120 17.59 -12.11 9.56
C LEU A 120 17.32 -13.61 9.65
N LEU A 121 16.96 -14.23 8.52
CA LEU A 121 16.62 -15.65 8.47
C LEU A 121 17.81 -16.56 8.79
N LYS A 122 19.05 -16.13 8.55
CA LYS A 122 20.26 -16.87 8.99
C LYS A 122 20.37 -17.01 10.50
N MET A 123 19.70 -16.15 11.27
CA MET A 123 19.67 -16.21 12.74
C MET A 123 18.52 -17.08 13.27
N SER A 124 17.59 -17.47 12.39
CA SER A 124 16.43 -18.29 12.76
C SER A 124 16.77 -19.78 12.67
N PRO A 125 16.34 -20.59 13.66
CA PRO A 125 16.41 -22.05 13.56
C PRO A 125 15.32 -22.64 12.64
N TYR A 126 14.33 -21.84 12.22
CA TYR A 126 13.22 -22.26 11.37
C TYR A 126 13.39 -21.81 9.91
N GLY A 127 12.90 -22.65 8.99
CA GLY A 127 12.73 -22.30 7.58
C GLY A 127 11.46 -21.47 7.37
N TYR A 128 11.57 -20.41 6.58
CA TYR A 128 10.46 -19.53 6.24
C TYR A 128 10.42 -19.26 4.73
N TYR A 129 9.21 -19.06 4.20
CA TYR A 129 9.02 -18.49 2.86
C TYR A 129 9.37 -17.01 2.89
N ILE A 130 10.36 -16.61 2.10
CA ILE A 130 10.87 -15.24 2.08
C ILE A 130 9.78 -14.24 1.70
N GLU A 131 8.88 -14.63 0.81
CA GLU A 131 7.75 -13.81 0.34
C GLU A 131 6.78 -13.47 1.46
N VAL A 132 6.49 -14.44 2.35
CA VAL A 132 5.58 -14.26 3.48
C VAL A 132 6.21 -13.31 4.51
N ILE A 133 7.48 -13.52 4.83
CA ILE A 133 8.21 -12.65 5.75
C ILE A 133 8.31 -11.22 5.19
N ARG A 134 8.47 -11.08 3.87
CA ARG A 134 8.52 -9.79 3.20
C ARG A 134 7.22 -9.02 3.35
N VAL A 135 6.08 -9.63 3.03
CA VAL A 135 4.76 -8.99 3.19
C VAL A 135 4.53 -8.60 4.65
N ASN A 136 4.75 -9.54 5.59
CA ASN A 136 4.54 -9.29 7.01
C ASN A 136 5.42 -8.15 7.55
N MET A 137 6.69 -8.12 7.16
CA MET A 137 7.62 -7.07 7.58
C MET A 137 7.20 -5.71 7.06
N ILE A 138 6.80 -5.60 5.79
CA ILE A 138 6.36 -4.32 5.21
C ILE A 138 5.04 -3.85 5.82
N LEU A 139 4.07 -4.74 6.04
CA LEU A 139 2.81 -4.39 6.72
C LEU A 139 3.05 -3.95 8.17
N THR A 140 3.96 -4.63 8.89
CA THR A 140 4.32 -4.28 10.26
C THR A 140 5.01 -2.92 10.31
N LEU A 141 5.91 -2.64 9.35
CA LEU A 141 6.54 -1.33 9.22
C LEU A 141 5.49 -0.24 8.95
N LEU A 142 4.56 -0.46 8.02
CA LEU A 142 3.46 0.45 7.74
C LEU A 142 2.63 0.73 9.00
N ALA A 143 2.19 -0.32 9.70
CA ALA A 143 1.42 -0.17 10.93
C ALA A 143 2.19 0.62 12.00
N THR A 144 3.49 0.34 12.16
CA THR A 144 4.35 1.05 13.12
C THR A 144 4.47 2.54 12.78
N LEU A 145 4.68 2.86 11.51
CA LEU A 145 4.75 4.25 11.04
C LEU A 145 3.42 4.99 11.25
N LEU A 146 2.28 4.32 11.03
CA LEU A 146 0.96 4.90 11.25
C LEU A 146 0.66 5.12 12.73
N ILE A 147 1.05 4.18 13.61
CA ILE A 147 0.93 4.35 15.06
C ILE A 147 1.76 5.53 15.52
N LEU A 148 3.00 5.65 15.05
CA LEU A 148 3.87 6.78 15.36
C LEU A 148 3.28 8.10 14.85
N TYR A 149 2.81 8.13 13.60
CA TYR A 149 2.15 9.30 13.02
C TYR A 149 0.95 9.74 13.86
N ARG A 150 0.08 8.80 14.24
CA ARG A 150 -1.08 9.09 15.10
C ARG A 150 -0.64 9.62 16.46
N TYR A 151 0.38 9.01 17.09
CA TYR A 151 0.91 9.49 18.36
C TYR A 151 1.40 10.93 18.28
N LEU A 152 2.12 11.28 17.20
CA LEU A 152 2.68 12.63 16.99
C LEU A 152 1.64 13.68 16.57
N THR A 153 0.46 13.27 16.11
CA THR A 153 -0.61 14.17 15.63
C THR A 153 -1.82 14.23 16.55
N ALA A 154 -1.86 13.38 17.59
CA ALA A 154 -2.89 13.39 18.63
C ALA A 154 -2.64 14.42 19.74
N THR A 155 -1.48 15.08 19.73
CA THR A 155 -1.10 16.21 20.59
C THR A 155 -1.35 17.53 19.90
#